data_AF-A0A6L3GM70-F1
#
_entry.id   AF-A0A6L3GM70-F1
#
_cell.length_a   1.000
_cell.length_b   1.000
_cell.length_c   1.000
_cell.angle_alpha   90.00
_cell.angle_beta   90.00
_cell.angle_gamma   90.00
#
_symmetry.space_group_name_H-M   'P 1'
#
loop_
_entity.id
_entity.type
_entity.pdbx_description
1 polymer ?
#
loop_
_entity_poly.entity_id
_entity_poly.type
_entity_poly.pdbx_seq_one_letter_code
_entity_poly.pdbx_strand_id
1 'polypeptide(L)'
;MATNKIPYPKHLISFTDQINLLKQRGMVFGNEPKALHLLQNISYYRLSGYWYPLLADKRQHIFKPGSTFETAYNIYKFDSELR
;
A
#
# COMPACT_ATOMS: atom_id res chain seq x y z
N MET A 1 -16.78 -23.55 -30.86
CA MET A 1 -16.86 -22.38 -29.96
C MET A 1 -15.58 -22.32 -29.14
N ALA A 2 -14.59 -21.52 -29.54
CA ALA A 2 -13.35 -21.35 -28.80
C ALA A 2 -13.53 -20.25 -27.74
N THR A 3 -13.32 -20.57 -26.46
CA THR A 3 -13.38 -19.58 -25.39
C THR A 3 -12.16 -18.67 -25.47
N ASN A 4 -12.35 -17.45 -25.95
CA ASN A 4 -11.33 -16.42 -25.95
C ASN A 4 -11.16 -15.92 -24.50
N LYS A 5 -10.16 -16.45 -23.78
CA LYS A 5 -9.78 -15.90 -22.47
C LYS A 5 -9.13 -14.55 -22.73
N ILE A 6 -9.85 -13.47 -22.48
CA ILE A 6 -9.28 -12.11 -22.45
C ILE A 6 -8.18 -12.12 -21.38
N PRO A 7 -6.89 -11.92 -21.72
CA PRO A 7 -5.85 -11.81 -20.72
C PRO A 7 -6.14 -10.55 -19.93
N TYR A 8 -6.49 -10.68 -18.66
CA TYR A 8 -6.59 -9.53 -17.76
C TYR A 8 -5.17 -9.00 -17.56
N PRO A 9 -4.79 -7.82 -18.08
CA PRO A 9 -3.49 -7.26 -17.79
C PRO A 9 -3.57 -6.75 -16.36
N LYS A 10 -3.28 -7.63 -15.40
CA LYS A 10 -3.05 -7.22 -14.02
C LYS A 10 -1.75 -6.44 -14.05
N HIS A 11 -1.85 -5.13 -14.29
CA HIS A 11 -0.69 -4.24 -14.36
C HIS A 11 -0.01 -4.27 -12.99
N LEU A 12 1.02 -5.10 -12.87
CA LEU A 12 1.85 -5.15 -11.69
C LEU A 12 2.73 -3.90 -11.72
N ILE A 13 2.27 -2.84 -11.08
CA ILE A 13 3.13 -1.67 -10.83
C ILE A 13 4.30 -2.10 -9.94
N SER A 14 5.51 -1.64 -10.26
CA SER A 14 6.71 -2.02 -9.51
C SER A 14 6.60 -1.55 -8.05
N PHE A 15 7.39 -2.12 -7.13
CA PHE A 15 7.38 -1.66 -5.74
C PHE A 15 7.78 -0.19 -5.61
N THR A 16 8.67 0.30 -6.47
CA THR A 16 9.04 1.72 -6.55
C THR A 16 7.84 2.58 -7.01
N ASP A 17 7.08 2.11 -8.01
CA ASP A 17 5.88 2.82 -8.46
C ASP A 17 4.79 2.82 -7.40
N GLN A 18 4.68 1.76 -6.60
CA GLN A 18 3.78 1.72 -5.45
C GLN A 18 4.15 2.78 -4.40
N ILE A 19 5.45 2.92 -4.09
CA ILE A 19 5.93 3.99 -3.20
C ILE A 19 5.57 5.37 -3.77
N ASN A 20 5.83 5.59 -5.07
CA ASN A 20 5.53 6.85 -5.73
C ASN A 20 4.03 7.18 -5.71
N LEU A 21 3.17 6.19 -5.97
CA LEU A 21 1.72 6.34 -5.89
C LEU A 21 1.26 6.72 -4.47
N LEU A 22 1.84 6.10 -3.45
CA LEU A 22 1.52 6.41 -2.05
C LEU A 22 1.96 7.83 -1.67
N LYS A 23 3.15 8.26 -2.11
CA LYS A 23 3.61 9.64 -1.93
C LYS A 23 2.71 10.65 -2.61
N GLN A 24 2.32 10.39 -3.86
CA GLN A 24 1.40 11.25 -4.62
C GLN A 24 0.06 11.42 -3.89
N ARG A 25 -0.38 10.38 -3.19
CA ARG A 25 -1.59 10.38 -2.36
C ARG A 25 -1.42 11.03 -0.98
N GLY A 26 -0.22 11.50 -0.64
CA GLY A 26 0.07 12.20 0.61
C GLY A 26 0.64 11.32 1.74
N MET A 27 1.04 10.08 1.46
CA MET A 27 1.75 9.26 2.45
C MET A 27 3.21 9.71 2.58
N VAL A 28 3.64 9.90 3.81
CA VAL A 28 5.03 10.24 4.17
C VAL A 28 5.81 8.96 4.46
N PHE A 29 7.09 8.96 4.09
CA PHE A 29 8.02 7.86 4.35
C PHE A 29 9.22 8.39 5.13
N GLY A 30 9.42 7.91 6.36
CA GLY A 30 10.62 8.24 7.13
C GLY A 30 11.85 7.46 6.65
N ASN A 31 11.64 6.22 6.19
CA ASN A 31 12.67 5.37 5.60
C ASN A 31 12.14 4.60 4.38
N GLU A 32 12.30 5.20 3.19
CA GLU A 32 11.83 4.60 1.94
C GLU A 32 12.47 3.25 1.60
N PRO A 33 13.79 3.03 1.75
CA PRO A 33 14.39 1.71 1.53
C PRO A 33 13.75 0.63 2.40
N LYS A 34 13.45 0.94 3.67
CA LYS A 34 12.76 0.03 4.58
C LYS A 34 11.32 -0.21 4.13
N ALA A 35 10.60 0.83 3.72
CA ALA A 35 9.23 0.70 3.23
C ALA A 35 9.15 -0.16 1.95
N LEU A 36 10.11 0.00 1.04
CA LEU A 36 10.24 -0.82 -0.16
C LEU A 36 10.44 -2.30 0.20
N HIS A 37 11.37 -2.59 1.13
CA HIS A 37 11.62 -3.94 1.62
C HIS A 37 10.36 -4.55 2.29
N LEU A 38 9.64 -3.76 3.08
CA LEU A 38 8.38 -4.19 3.71
C LEU A 38 7.27 -4.46 2.67
N LEU A 39 7.13 -3.63 1.64
CA LEU A 39 6.19 -3.87 0.54
C LEU A 39 6.53 -5.15 -0.24
N GLN A 40 7.81 -5.44 -0.45
CA GLN A 40 8.27 -6.67 -1.09
C GLN A 40 7.88 -7.92 -0.28
N ASN A 41 8.05 -7.88 1.04
CA ASN A 41 7.82 -9.05 1.90
C ASN A 41 6.34 -9.25 2.30
N ILE A 42 5.60 -8.16 2.53
CA ILE A 42 4.24 -8.19 3.09
C ILE A 42 3.17 -8.06 1.99
N SER A 43 3.54 -7.48 0.85
CA SER A 43 2.69 -7.04 -0.26
C SER A 43 1.87 -5.77 0.02
N TYR A 44 1.70 -4.96 -1.04
CA TYR A 44 0.83 -3.79 -1.08
C TYR A 44 -0.59 -4.10 -0.63
N TYR A 45 -1.17 -5.21 -1.13
CA TYR A 45 -2.56 -5.56 -0.86
C TYR A 45 -2.81 -5.77 0.64
N ARG A 46 -1.92 -6.51 1.31
CA ARG A 46 -2.04 -6.77 2.76
C ARG A 46 -1.90 -5.49 3.57
N LEU A 47 -0.93 -4.63 3.23
CA LEU A 47 -0.75 -3.36 3.93
C LEU A 47 -1.88 -2.35 3.66
N SER A 48 -2.56 -2.45 2.51
CA SER A 48 -3.58 -1.47 2.13
C SER A 48 -4.78 -1.40 3.06
N GLY A 49 -5.12 -2.51 3.73
CA GLY A 49 -6.16 -2.52 4.77
C GLY A 49 -5.85 -1.58 5.94
N TYR A 50 -4.57 -1.40 6.27
CA TYR A 50 -4.11 -0.59 7.39
C TYR A 50 -3.91 0.89 7.01
N TRP A 51 -4.04 1.24 5.73
CA TRP A 51 -4.04 2.64 5.27
C TRP A 51 -5.39 3.31 5.44
N TYR A 52 -6.47 2.54 5.36
CA TYR A 52 -7.85 3.04 5.45
C TYR A 52 -8.11 4.00 6.63
N PRO A 53 -7.65 3.74 7.88
CA PRO A 53 -7.83 4.69 8.98
C PRO A 53 -7.03 6.00 8.82
N LEU A 54 -5.99 5.99 8.00
CA LEU A 54 -5.11 7.14 7.72
C LEU A 54 -5.60 8.00 6.55
N LEU A 55 -6.64 7.57 5.82
CA LEU A 55 -7.20 8.33 4.70
C LEU A 55 -8.04 9.52 5.17
N ALA A 56 -7.79 10.69 4.58
CA ALA A 56 -8.67 11.85 4.66
C ALA A 56 -9.82 11.73 3.65
N ASP A 57 -9.51 11.26 2.43
CA ASP A 57 -10.50 10.90 1.42
C ASP A 57 -10.38 9.41 1.08
N LYS A 58 -11.41 8.65 1.45
CA LYS A 58 -11.48 7.20 1.25
C LYS A 58 -11.78 6.80 -0.20
N ARG A 59 -12.38 7.68 -0.99
CA ARG A 59 -12.72 7.43 -2.41
C ARG A 59 -11.50 7.66 -3.30
N GLN A 60 -10.79 8.76 -3.08
CA GLN A 60 -9.59 9.12 -3.83
C GLN A 60 -8.30 8.51 -3.25
N HIS A 61 -8.41 7.85 -2.10
CA HIS A 61 -7.28 7.31 -1.33
C HIS A 61 -6.24 8.37 -0.95
N ILE A 62 -6.70 9.57 -0.60
CA ILE A 62 -5.83 10.66 -0.13
C ILE A 62 -5.60 10.51 1.36
N PHE A 63 -4.35 10.57 1.78
CA PHE A 63 -3.92 10.45 3.17
C PHE A 63 -4.11 11.75 3.96
N LYS A 64 -4.36 11.63 5.26
CA LYS A 64 -4.34 12.78 6.19
C LYS A 64 -2.93 13.37 6.25
N PRO A 65 -2.77 14.69 6.42
CA PRO A 65 -1.46 15.30 6.64
C PRO A 65 -0.68 14.59 7.75
N GLY A 66 0.58 14.27 7.49
CA GLY A 66 1.44 13.56 8.45
C GLY A 66 1.21 12.05 8.58
N SER A 67 0.32 11.45 7.78
CA SER A 67 0.18 9.99 7.73
C SER A 67 1.45 9.35 7.17
N THR A 68 2.07 8.47 7.94
CA THR A 68 3.31 7.80 7.55
C THR A 68 3.08 6.33 7.19
N PHE A 69 3.94 5.78 6.34
CA PHE A 69 3.98 4.36 6.08
C PHE A 69 4.30 3.56 7.35
N GLU A 70 5.18 4.09 8.20
CA GLU A 70 5.57 3.49 9.47
C GLU A 70 4.39 3.36 10.43
N THR A 71 3.50 4.35 10.50
CA THR A 71 2.26 4.25 11.28
C THR A 71 1.38 3.12 10.77
N ALA A 72 1.14 3.03 9.46
CA ALA A 72 0.35 1.93 8.89
C ALA A 72 0.99 0.56 9.17
N TYR A 73 2.31 0.47 9.01
CA TYR A 73 3.05 -0.75 9.29
C TYR A 73 2.99 -1.15 10.76
N ASN A 74 3.03 -0.20 11.69
CA ASN A 74 2.90 -0.50 13.13
C ASN A 74 1.51 -1.05 13.47
N ILE A 75 0.45 -0.55 12.83
CA ILE A 75 -0.90 -1.12 12.98
C ILE A 75 -0.93 -2.55 12.45
N TYR A 76 -0.36 -2.80 11.26
CA TYR A 76 -0.23 -4.16 10.73
C TYR A 76 0.54 -5.08 11.68
N LYS A 77 1.69 -4.62 12.18
CA LYS A 77 2.56 -5.39 13.07
C LYS A 77 1.80 -5.82 14.32
N PHE A 78 1.10 -4.88 14.96
CA PHE A 78 0.28 -5.14 16.13
C PHE A 78 -0.82 -6.19 15.84
N ASP A 79 -1.57 -6.04 14.73
CA ASP A 79 -2.60 -7.02 14.35
C ASP A 79 -2.01 -8.40 14.01
N SER A 80 -0.81 -8.44 13.41
CA SER A 80 -0.14 -9.69 13.05
C SER A 80 0.40 -10.46 14.25
N GLU A 81 0.74 -9.77 15.35
CA GLU A 81 1.22 -10.39 16.60
C GLU A 81 0.08 -10.98 17.44
N LEU A 82 -1.16 -10.63 17.16
CA LEU A 82 -2.37 -11.15 17.84
C LEU A 82 -2.95 -12.42 17.18
N ARG A 83 -2.30 -12.92 16.12
CA ARG A 83 -2.71 -14.12 15.37
C ARG A 83 -1.68 -15.24 15.55
#